data_AF-A0A2H3M3N7-F1
#
_entry.id   AF-A0A2H3M3N7-F1
#
_cell.length_a   1.000
_cell.length_b   1.000
_cell.length_c   1.000
_cell.angle_alpha   90.00
_cell.angle_beta   90.00
_cell.angle_gamma   90.00
#
_symmetry.space_group_name_H-M   'P 1'
#
loop_
_entity.id
_entity.type
_entity.pdbx_description
1 polymer ?
#
loop_
_entity_poly.entity_id
_entity_poly.type
_entity_poly.pdbx_seq_one_letter_code
_entity_poly.pdbx_strand_id
1 'polypeptide(L)' 'MSNHNIGTPRPELGEYTFALPVERHMVYFLQTDTEIVIIRILSQHQDASRHFN' A
#
# COMPACT_ATOMS: atom_id res chain seq x y z
N MET A 1 -3.86 -20.93 6.88
CA MET A 1 -2.94 -19.87 6.45
C MET A 1 -3.62 -18.56 6.80
N SER A 2 -3.23 -17.87 7.88
CA SER A 2 -3.80 -16.56 8.16
C SER A 2 -3.22 -15.58 7.14
N ASN A 3 -4.08 -15.03 6.29
CA ASN A 3 -3.71 -13.92 5.42
C ASN A 3 -3.41 -12.73 6.34
N HIS A 4 -2.14 -12.54 6.69
CA HIS A 4 -1.67 -11.38 7.45
C HIS A 4 -1.72 -10.14 6.55
N ASN A 5 -2.92 -9.78 6.09
CA ASN A 5 -3.17 -8.62 5.24
C ASN A 5 -3.08 -7.37 6.10
N ILE A 6 -1.86 -6.85 6.25
CA ILE A 6 -1.54 -5.68 7.06
C ILE A 6 -1.91 -4.35 6.38
N GLY A 7 -2.30 -4.38 5.10
CA GLY A 7 -2.69 -3.19 4.34
C GLY A 7 -3.90 -3.43 3.44
N THR A 8 -4.38 -2.37 2.81
CA THR A 8 -5.46 -2.40 1.83
C THR A 8 -4.89 -2.64 0.43
N PRO A 9 -5.37 -3.65 -0.33
CA PRO A 9 -4.98 -3.82 -1.73
C PRO A 9 -5.29 -2.56 -2.56
N ARG A 10 -4.37 -2.18 -3.44
CA ARG A 10 -4.48 -1.04 -4.37
C ARG A 10 -4.25 -1.52 -5.81
N PRO A 11 -5.16 -2.34 -6.37
CA PRO A 11 -4.98 -2.94 -7.70
C PRO A 11 -4.86 -1.89 -8.81
N GLU A 12 -5.37 -0.67 -8.59
CA GLU A 12 -5.23 0.44 -9.52
C GLU A 12 -3.78 0.97 -9.65
N LEU A 13 -2.89 0.61 -8.71
CA LEU A 13 -1.48 1.00 -8.71
C LEU A 13 -0.55 -0.13 -9.21
N GLY A 14 -1.08 -1.34 -9.40
CA GLY A 14 -0.33 -2.51 -9.84
C GLY A 14 -0.73 -3.79 -9.10
N GLU A 15 -0.36 -4.94 -9.65
CA GLU A 15 -0.58 -6.24 -8.99
C GLU A 15 0.17 -6.33 -7.66
N TYR A 16 -0.46 -6.99 -6.67
CA TYR A 16 0.09 -7.21 -5.33
C TYR A 16 0.52 -5.94 -4.58
N THR A 17 0.04 -4.77 -5.01
CA THR A 17 0.33 -3.49 -4.33
C THR A 17 -0.66 -3.29 -3.19
N PHE A 18 -0.12 -3.00 -2.01
CA PHE A 18 -0.89 -2.68 -0.82
C PHE A 18 -0.53 -1.28 -0.32
N ALA A 19 -1.47 -0.66 0.38
CA ALA A 19 -1.25 0.60 1.06
C ALA A 19 -1.64 0.50 2.54
N LEU A 20 -0.84 1.10 3.40
CA LEU A 20 -1.08 1.21 4.84
C LEU A 20 -0.93 2.68 5.28
N PRO A 21 -2.01 3.33 5.76
CA PRO A 21 -1.90 4.64 6.37
C PRO A 21 -1.16 4.54 7.71
N VAL A 22 -0.14 5.36 7.89
CA VAL A 22 0.60 5.49 9.15
C VAL A 22 0.74 6.98 9.47
N GLU A 23 0.06 7.44 10.52
CA GLU A 23 -0.04 8.85 10.87
C GLU A 23 -0.42 9.74 9.67
N ARG A 24 0.49 10.62 9.22
CA ARG A 24 0.32 11.55 8.08
C ARG A 24 0.89 11.02 6.76
N HIS A 25 1.29 9.75 6.74
CA HIS A 25 1.95 9.11 5.61
C HIS A 25 1.14 7.92 5.09
N MET A 26 1.40 7.56 3.85
CA MET A 26 0.96 6.33 3.20
C MET A 26 2.20 5.50 2.87
N VAL A 27 2.23 4.27 3.36
CA VAL A 27 3.25 3.27 3.00
C VAL A 27 2.69 2.40 1.91
N TYR A 28 3.36 2.34 0.75
CA TYR A 28 3.04 1.45 -0.35
C TYR A 28 4.06 0.32 -0.40
N PHE A 29 3.59 -0.91 -0.48
CA PHE A 29 4.44 -2.08 -0.44
C PHE A 29 3.89 -3.24 -1.29
N LEU A 30 4.79 -4.11 -1.73
CA LEU A 30 4.43 -5.44 -2.23
C LEU A 30 4.48 -6.41 -1.06
N GLN A 31 3.57 -7.38 -1.06
CA GLN A 31 3.53 -8.44 -0.07
C GLN A 31 3.53 -9.81 -0.76
N THR A 32 4.42 -10.67 -0.30
CA THR A 32 4.39 -12.13 -0.55
C THR A 32 4.11 -12.85 0.76
N ASP A 33 4.08 -14.18 0.75
CA ASP A 33 3.87 -14.97 1.97
C ASP A 33 5.00 -14.81 3.00
N THR A 34 6.20 -14.43 2.59
CA THR A 34 7.40 -14.37 3.44
C THR A 34 8.05 -13.00 3.54
N GLU A 35 7.70 -12.07 2.64
CA GLU A 35 8.41 -10.80 2.52
C GLU A 35 7.47 -9.63 2.28
N ILE A 36 7.89 -8.46 2.78
CA ILE A 36 7.27 -7.17 2.49
C ILE A 36 8.36 -6.28 1.89
N VAL A 37 8.08 -5.74 0.70
CA VAL A 37 8.97 -4.81 0.01
C VAL A 37 8.32 -3.44 0.01
N ILE A 38 8.87 -2.49 0.76
CA ILE A 38 8.40 -1.10 0.76
C ILE A 38 8.84 -0.43 -0.54
N ILE A 39 7.89 -0.01 -1.36
CA ILE A 39 8.16 0.65 -2.64
C ILE A 39 8.21 2.16 -2.47
N ARG A 40 7.30 2.74 -1.67
CA ARG A 40 7.22 4.19 -1.41
C ARG A 40 6.66 4.49 -0.02
N ILE A 41 7.11 5.62 0.53
CA ILE A 41 6.46 6.29 1.65
C ILE A 41 6.18 7.72 1.19
N LEU A 42 4.91 8.09 1.17
CA LEU A 42 4.46 9.41 0.73
C LEU A 42 3.68 10.09 1.84
N SER A 43 3.55 11.42 1.79
CA SER A 43 2.50 12.07 2.58
C SER A 43 1.13 11.60 2.07
N GLN A 44 0.14 11.49 2.96
CA GLN A 44 -1.27 11.25 2.57
C GLN A 44 -1.80 12.30 1.59
N HIS A 45 -1.23 13.51 1.59
CA HIS A 45 -1.56 14.54 0.61
C HIS A 45 -1.18 14.17 -0.83
N GLN A 46 -0.30 13.19 -1.01
CA GLN A 46 0.20 12.72 -2.30
C GLN A 46 -0.36 11.34 -2.69
N ASP A 47 -1.39 10.83 -1.99
CA ASP A 47 -2.01 9.56 -2.36
C ASP A 47 -2.68 9.67 -3.74
N ALA A 48 -2.25 8.82 -4.67
CA ALA A 48 -2.73 8.75 -6.03
C ALA A 48 -4.24 8.44 -6.13
N SER A 49 -4.86 7.80 -5.12
CA SER A 49 -6.31 7.57 -5.08
C SER A 49 -7.13 8.85 -5.28
N ARG A 50 -6.59 9.99 -4.84
CA ARG A 50 -7.25 11.30 -4.95
C ARG A 50 -7.35 11.82 -6.39
N HIS A 51 -6.61 11.22 -7.32
CA HIS A 51 -6.55 11.62 -8.72
C HIS A 51 -7.35 10.70 -9.66
N PHE A 52 -7.91 9.60 -9.16
CA PHE A 52 -8.72 8.65 -9.94
C PHE A 52 -10.23 8.88 -9.81
N ASN A 53 -10.67 9.95 -9.13
CA ASN A 53 -12.07 10.37 -9.05
C ASN A 53 -12.44 11.32 -10.19
#